data_AF-A0A4Y2B076-F1
#
_entry.id   AF-A0A4Y2B076-F1
#
_cell.length_a   1.000
_cell.length_b   1.000
_cell.length_c   1.000
_cell.angle_alpha   90.00
_cell.angle_beta   90.00
_cell.angle_gamma   90.00
#
_symmetry.space_group_name_H-M   'P 1'
#
loop_
_entity.id
_entity.type
_entity.pdbx_description
1 polymer ?
#
loop_
_entity_poly.entity_id
_entity_poly.type
_entity_poly.pdbx_seq_one_letter_code
_entity_poly.pdbx_strand_id
1 'polypeptide(L)'
;MGKRESIPNATIASSFSKGHCVVLCGFTATFIVGPFFFEEIGPSGPVTCTVNGTRYESLLRNQLIPALQQRGCVDSTIFMQDEAPSHIATPVKQLLNLHFGNYRIISLHFPTAWRPRSPDPCDFWLWGYLKDIVYGGPIANLAELKNRITQHIHNITTETLRYVVEHAVLRFQLIRENGGKHIEHFLSKSKPTSFY
;
A
#
# COMPACT_ATOMS: atom_id res chain seq x y z
N MET A 1 8.32 21.41 24.59
CA MET A 1 8.59 22.27 23.42
C MET A 1 8.45 21.41 22.17
N GLY A 2 7.39 21.66 21.37
CA GLY A 2 7.14 21.14 20.01
C GLY A 2 7.07 19.62 19.79
N LYS A 3 5.90 18.98 20.00
CA LYS A 3 5.60 17.65 19.43
C LYS A 3 5.49 17.78 17.91
N ARG A 4 6.29 17.01 17.16
CA ARG A 4 6.08 16.83 15.71
C ARG A 4 4.86 15.95 15.51
N GLU A 5 3.78 16.55 15.02
CA GLU A 5 2.66 15.83 14.43
C GLU A 5 3.12 15.25 13.09
N SER A 6 3.06 13.92 12.96
CA SER A 6 3.31 13.22 11.70
C SER A 6 2.07 13.35 10.82
N ILE A 7 2.12 14.27 9.87
CA ILE A 7 1.13 14.38 8.79
C ILE A 7 1.19 13.09 7.95
N PRO A 8 0.08 12.40 7.65
CA PRO A 8 0.08 11.15 6.86
C PRO A 8 0.52 11.31 5.39
N ASN A 9 0.85 12.53 4.95
CA ASN A 9 1.38 12.83 3.61
C ASN A 9 2.73 13.56 3.68
N ALA A 10 3.53 13.30 4.72
CA ALA A 10 4.82 13.94 4.87
C ALA A 10 5.85 13.40 3.85
N THR A 11 5.98 14.11 2.73
CA THR A 11 7.24 14.20 1.98
C THR A 11 8.30 14.76 2.92
N ILE A 12 9.03 13.87 3.59
CA ILE A 12 10.24 14.24 4.32
C ILE A 12 11.40 14.05 3.34
N ALA A 13 12.00 15.17 2.95
CA ALA A 13 13.22 15.21 2.15
C ALA A 13 14.40 14.61 2.94
N SER A 14 14.61 13.30 2.82
CA SER A 14 15.86 12.64 3.21
C SER A 14 16.75 12.52 1.97
N SER A 15 17.74 13.43 1.85
CA SER A 15 18.85 13.49 0.88
C SER A 15 18.77 12.72 -0.46
N PHE A 16 17.60 12.72 -1.11
CA PHE A 16 17.43 12.37 -2.52
C PHE A 16 16.76 13.58 -3.20
N SER A 17 17.57 14.50 -3.71
CA SER A 17 17.11 15.76 -4.33
C SER A 17 16.80 15.61 -5.83
N LYS A 18 16.84 14.40 -6.39
CA LYS A 18 16.71 14.13 -7.84
C LYS A 18 15.58 13.13 -8.14
N GLY A 19 14.35 13.57 -7.91
CA GLY A 19 13.14 12.89 -8.39
C GLY A 19 12.34 12.16 -7.30
N HIS A 20 11.18 11.66 -7.71
CA HIS A 20 10.30 10.80 -6.90
C HIS A 20 9.81 9.67 -7.79
N CYS A 21 9.54 8.49 -7.22
CA CYS A 21 8.78 7.43 -7.89
C CYS A 21 7.44 7.24 -7.16
N VAL A 22 6.40 6.91 -7.91
CA VAL A 22 5.14 6.44 -7.32
C VAL A 22 5.03 4.94 -7.58
N VAL A 23 4.76 4.19 -6.51
CA VAL A 23 4.72 2.72 -6.53
C VAL A 23 3.40 2.24 -5.92
N LEU A 24 2.78 1.24 -6.54
CA LEU A 24 1.67 0.48 -5.99
C LEU A 24 2.16 -0.91 -5.59
N CYS A 25 1.83 -1.30 -4.36
CA CYS A 25 1.96 -2.67 -3.88
C CYS A 25 0.66 -3.05 -3.19
N GLY A 26 0.29 -4.33 -3.31
CA GLY A 26 -0.68 -4.96 -2.42
C GLY A 26 -0.05 -6.21 -1.82
N PHE A 27 -0.60 -6.73 -0.73
CA PHE A 27 -0.12 -7.99 -0.17
C PHE A 27 -1.25 -8.80 0.44
N THR A 28 -1.01 -10.11 0.50
CA THR A 28 -1.81 -11.07 1.23
C THR A 28 -0.98 -11.66 2.37
N ALA A 29 -1.54 -12.57 3.16
CA ALA A 29 -0.78 -13.32 4.16
C ALA A 29 0.33 -14.21 3.56
N THR A 30 0.40 -14.35 2.24
CA THR A 30 1.28 -15.33 1.57
C THR A 30 2.22 -14.74 0.53
N PHE A 31 1.85 -13.63 -0.11
CA PHE A 31 2.68 -12.98 -1.13
C PHE A 31 2.40 -11.48 -1.23
N ILE A 32 3.34 -10.75 -1.81
CA ILE A 32 3.17 -9.37 -2.27
C ILE A 32 2.85 -9.38 -3.77
N VAL A 33 1.91 -8.54 -4.20
CA VAL A 33 1.63 -8.22 -5.60
C VAL A 33 2.19 -6.83 -5.92
N GLY A 34 3.11 -6.78 -6.89
CA GLY A 34 3.96 -5.61 -7.14
C GLY A 34 5.42 -5.86 -6.76
N PRO A 35 6.27 -4.82 -6.73
CA PRO A 35 5.92 -3.40 -6.93
C PRO A 35 5.54 -3.06 -8.37
N PHE A 36 4.56 -2.18 -8.54
CA PHE A 36 4.21 -1.58 -9.83
C PHE A 36 4.53 -0.09 -9.82
N PHE A 37 5.38 0.36 -10.73
CA PHE A 37 5.77 1.77 -10.82
C PHE A 37 4.86 2.52 -11.80
N PHE A 38 4.39 3.70 -11.41
CA PHE A 38 3.63 4.57 -12.29
C PHE A 38 4.56 5.39 -13.19
N GLU A 39 4.70 4.93 -14.43
CA GLU A 39 5.63 5.51 -15.39
C GLU A 39 5.02 5.67 -16.78
N GLU A 40 5.55 6.62 -17.53
CA GLU A 40 5.31 6.78 -18.96
C GLU A 40 6.63 6.72 -19.74
N ILE A 41 6.57 6.24 -20.97
CA ILE A 41 7.75 6.19 -21.85
C ILE A 41 8.00 7.62 -22.35
N GLY A 42 9.04 8.25 -21.81
CA GLY A 42 9.54 9.53 -22.30
C GLY A 42 10.64 9.35 -23.37
N PRO A 43 11.12 10.45 -23.96
CA PRO A 43 12.17 10.43 -24.99
C PRO A 43 13.49 9.80 -24.52
N SER A 44 13.73 9.76 -23.20
CA SER A 44 14.95 9.25 -22.58
C SER A 44 14.71 8.03 -21.69
N GLY A 45 13.56 7.36 -21.85
CA GLY A 45 13.16 6.21 -21.06
C GLY A 45 12.00 6.50 -20.09
N PRO A 46 11.73 5.58 -19.14
CA PRO A 46 10.60 5.70 -18.21
C PRO A 46 10.73 6.93 -17.31
N VAL A 47 9.64 7.71 -17.23
CA VAL A 47 9.51 8.88 -16.36
C VAL A 47 8.34 8.67 -15.42
N THR A 48 8.55 8.95 -14.13
CA THR A 48 7.47 8.86 -13.13
C THR A 48 6.33 9.80 -13.47
N CYS A 49 5.10 9.32 -13.28
CA CYS A 49 3.90 10.04 -13.66
C CYS A 49 2.91 10.13 -12.47
N THR A 50 2.17 11.23 -12.40
CA THR A 50 1.14 11.42 -11.36
C THR A 50 0.03 10.38 -11.49
N VAL A 51 -0.44 9.86 -10.36
CA VAL A 51 -1.58 8.92 -10.31
C VAL A 51 -2.89 9.68 -10.40
N ASN A 52 -3.73 9.28 -11.35
CA ASN A 52 -5.13 9.69 -11.45
C ASN A 52 -6.00 8.45 -11.64
N GLY A 53 -7.33 8.63 -11.64
CA GLY A 53 -8.27 7.50 -11.78
C GLY A 53 -8.03 6.64 -13.03
N THR A 54 -7.72 7.25 -14.17
CA THR A 54 -7.47 6.54 -15.43
C THR A 54 -6.17 5.72 -15.39
N ARG A 55 -5.08 6.30 -14.87
CA ARG A 55 -3.80 5.60 -14.75
C ARG A 55 -3.86 4.49 -13.70
N TYR A 56 -4.58 4.72 -12.60
CA TYR A 56 -4.82 3.70 -11.59
C TYR A 56 -5.64 2.55 -12.15
N GLU A 57 -6.75 2.84 -12.84
CA GLU A 57 -7.56 1.82 -13.51
C GLU A 57 -6.76 1.00 -14.53
N SER A 58 -5.96 1.67 -15.36
CA SER A 58 -5.09 1.01 -16.35
C SER A 58 -4.08 0.08 -15.67
N LEU A 59 -3.45 0.51 -14.58
CA LEU A 59 -2.53 -0.34 -13.82
C LEU A 59 -3.25 -1.56 -13.23
N LEU A 60 -4.43 -1.36 -12.63
CA LEU A 60 -5.24 -2.46 -12.10
C LEU A 60 -5.59 -3.47 -13.19
N ARG A 61 -6.11 -3.00 -14.33
CA ARG A 61 -6.55 -3.83 -15.45
C ARG A 61 -5.40 -4.60 -16.08
N ASN A 62 -4.26 -3.96 -16.26
CA ASN A 62 -3.17 -4.49 -17.09
C ASN A 62 -2.09 -5.21 -16.28
N GLN A 63 -2.00 -4.98 -14.96
CA GLN A 63 -0.93 -5.53 -14.13
C GLN A 63 -1.46 -6.25 -12.89
N LEU A 64 -2.20 -5.56 -12.02
CA LEU A 64 -2.60 -6.13 -10.72
C LEU A 64 -3.58 -7.30 -10.88
N ILE A 65 -4.67 -7.11 -11.63
CA ILE A 65 -5.70 -8.14 -11.81
C ILE A 65 -5.12 -9.35 -12.55
N PRO A 66 -4.39 -9.21 -13.68
CA PRO A 66 -3.71 -10.32 -14.32
C PRO A 66 -2.75 -11.08 -13.38
N ALA A 67 -2.01 -10.38 -12.51
CA ALA A 67 -1.13 -11.04 -11.54
C ALA A 67 -1.90 -11.88 -10.52
N LEU A 68 -3.08 -11.43 -10.09
CA LEU A 68 -3.96 -12.21 -9.22
C LEU A 68 -4.64 -13.38 -9.96
N GLN A 69 -4.99 -13.20 -11.23
CA GLN A 69 -5.56 -14.25 -12.07
C GLN A 69 -4.57 -15.38 -12.30
N GLN A 70 -3.30 -15.06 -12.59
CA GLN A 70 -2.23 -16.04 -12.74
C GLN A 70 -2.01 -16.88 -11.47
N ARG A 71 -2.31 -16.30 -10.30
CA ARG A 71 -2.25 -16.98 -9.00
C ARG A 71 -3.55 -17.71 -8.64
N GLY A 72 -4.59 -17.62 -9.47
CA GLY A 72 -5.87 -18.27 -9.24
C GLY A 72 -6.62 -17.76 -8.01
N CYS A 73 -6.38 -16.51 -7.58
CA CYS A 73 -6.91 -16.01 -6.30
C CYS A 73 -7.90 -14.85 -6.42
N VAL A 74 -8.25 -14.40 -7.64
CA VAL A 74 -9.22 -13.31 -7.82
C VAL A 74 -10.55 -13.62 -7.16
N ASP A 75 -11.05 -14.85 -7.29
CA ASP A 75 -12.38 -15.25 -6.78
C ASP A 75 -12.44 -15.40 -5.25
N SER A 76 -11.29 -15.56 -4.60
CA SER A 76 -11.17 -15.69 -3.14
C SER A 76 -10.64 -14.43 -2.45
N THR A 77 -10.18 -13.43 -3.22
CA THR A 77 -9.62 -12.20 -2.68
C THR A 77 -10.70 -11.25 -2.19
N ILE A 78 -10.52 -10.72 -0.99
CA ILE A 78 -11.19 -9.48 -0.54
C ILE A 78 -10.25 -8.33 -0.89
N PHE A 79 -10.67 -7.47 -1.81
CA PHE A 79 -9.88 -6.32 -2.24
C PHE A 79 -10.11 -5.15 -1.28
N MET A 80 -9.04 -4.48 -0.86
CA MET A 80 -9.11 -3.36 0.07
C MET A 80 -8.23 -2.22 -0.41
N GLN A 81 -8.75 -0.99 -0.35
CA GLN A 81 -8.02 0.25 -0.68
C GLN A 81 -8.59 1.43 0.12
N ASP A 82 -7.78 2.47 0.28
CA ASP A 82 -8.15 3.70 0.97
C ASP A 82 -9.05 4.63 0.14
N GLU A 83 -9.23 5.86 0.61
CA GLU A 83 -10.12 6.85 0.00
C GLU A 83 -9.43 7.83 -0.96
N ALA A 84 -8.24 7.50 -1.47
CA ALA A 84 -7.56 8.37 -2.42
C ALA A 84 -8.48 8.69 -3.62
N PRO A 85 -8.50 9.93 -4.13
CA PRO A 85 -9.39 10.30 -5.24
C PRO A 85 -9.27 9.42 -6.48
N SER A 86 -8.07 8.91 -6.78
CA SER A 86 -7.82 7.94 -7.85
C SER A 86 -8.52 6.60 -7.61
N HIS A 87 -8.59 6.13 -6.37
CA HIS A 87 -9.15 4.83 -5.98
C HIS A 87 -10.67 4.79 -6.05
N ILE A 88 -11.33 5.95 -5.86
CA ILE A 88 -12.80 6.07 -5.87
C ILE A 88 -13.37 6.53 -7.21
N ALA A 89 -12.51 6.70 -8.23
CA ALA A 89 -12.94 7.08 -9.58
C ALA A 89 -13.93 6.05 -10.15
N THR A 90 -14.94 6.52 -10.89
CA THR A 90 -15.97 5.65 -11.50
C THR A 90 -15.41 4.46 -12.29
N PRO A 91 -14.45 4.62 -13.23
CA PRO A 91 -13.94 3.48 -14.00
C PRO A 91 -13.22 2.44 -13.11
N VAL A 92 -12.56 2.89 -12.05
CA VAL A 92 -11.91 2.01 -11.06
C VAL A 92 -12.95 1.19 -10.30
N LYS A 93 -14.02 1.83 -9.79
CA LYS A 93 -15.08 1.13 -9.07
C LYS A 93 -15.78 0.09 -9.95
N GLN A 94 -16.04 0.43 -11.21
CA GLN A 94 -16.63 -0.49 -12.18
C GLN A 94 -15.72 -1.70 -12.43
N LEU A 95 -14.43 -1.47 -12.64
CA LEU A 95 -13.45 -2.53 -12.83
C LEU A 95 -13.34 -3.45 -11.60
N LEU A 96 -13.23 -2.88 -10.40
CA LEU A 96 -13.16 -3.68 -9.18
C LEU A 96 -14.44 -4.50 -8.98
N ASN A 97 -15.63 -3.91 -9.18
CA ASN A 97 -16.89 -4.64 -9.06
C ASN A 97 -17.00 -5.79 -10.07
N LEU A 98 -16.48 -5.61 -11.28
CA LEU A 98 -16.47 -6.65 -12.31
C LEU A 98 -15.64 -7.88 -11.90
N HIS A 99 -14.50 -7.69 -11.24
CA HIS A 99 -13.57 -8.79 -10.94
C HIS A 99 -13.74 -9.38 -9.53
N PHE A 100 -14.05 -8.55 -8.53
CA PHE A 100 -14.16 -9.00 -7.14
C PHE A 100 -15.61 -9.11 -6.67
N GLY A 101 -16.55 -8.44 -7.33
CA GLY A 101 -17.92 -8.32 -6.85
C GLY A 101 -18.04 -7.38 -5.63
N ASN A 102 -19.17 -6.70 -5.52
CA ASN A 102 -19.39 -5.64 -4.54
C ASN A 102 -19.19 -6.06 -3.07
N TYR A 103 -19.45 -7.33 -2.70
CA TYR A 103 -19.32 -7.82 -1.33
C TYR A 103 -17.89 -8.20 -0.92
N ARG A 104 -16.96 -8.32 -1.87
CA ARG A 104 -15.54 -8.62 -1.60
C ARG A 104 -14.66 -7.38 -1.79
N ILE A 105 -15.23 -6.19 -1.70
CA ILE A 105 -14.52 -4.92 -1.83
C ILE A 105 -14.72 -4.09 -0.57
N ILE A 106 -13.60 -3.73 0.06
CA ILE A 106 -13.51 -2.82 1.19
C ILE A 106 -12.93 -1.50 0.68
N SER A 107 -13.80 -0.55 0.35
CA SER A 107 -13.42 0.75 -0.24
C SER A 107 -14.56 1.74 -0.05
N LEU A 108 -14.28 3.04 -0.06
CA LEU A 108 -15.33 4.06 -0.04
C LEU A 108 -16.30 3.87 -1.23
N HIS A 109 -17.60 4.03 -0.96
CA HIS A 109 -18.73 3.79 -1.90
C HIS A 109 -19.05 2.32 -2.25
N PHE A 110 -18.50 1.35 -1.52
CA PHE A 110 -18.94 -0.05 -1.55
C PHE A 110 -19.73 -0.43 -0.29
N PRO A 111 -20.48 -1.56 -0.28
CA PRO A 111 -21.25 -1.98 0.89
C PRO A 111 -20.42 -2.07 2.18
N THR A 112 -19.16 -2.47 2.07
CA THR A 112 -18.19 -2.43 3.16
C THR A 112 -17.26 -1.25 2.96
N ALA A 113 -17.57 -0.11 3.58
CA ALA A 113 -16.73 1.08 3.47
C ALA A 113 -15.46 0.94 4.32
N TRP A 114 -14.31 1.22 3.72
CA TRP A 114 -13.13 1.62 4.49
C TRP A 114 -13.43 2.96 5.16
N ARG A 115 -12.96 3.17 6.39
CA ARG A 115 -13.26 4.41 7.10
C ARG A 115 -12.37 5.56 6.63
N PRO A 116 -12.93 6.78 6.52
CA PRO A 116 -12.14 7.96 6.23
C PRO A 116 -10.99 8.15 7.20
N ARG A 117 -9.84 8.55 6.65
CA ARG A 117 -8.63 8.91 7.40
C ARG A 117 -8.09 7.79 8.30
N SER A 118 -8.41 6.53 7.97
CA SER A 118 -7.86 5.36 8.66
C SER A 118 -6.72 4.77 7.82
N PRO A 119 -5.52 4.56 8.40
CA PRO A 119 -4.38 4.01 7.66
C PRO A 119 -4.61 2.54 7.34
N ASP A 120 -4.34 2.14 6.10
CA ASP A 120 -4.41 0.74 5.69
C ASP A 120 -3.16 -0.05 6.16
N PRO A 121 -3.16 -1.39 6.05
CA PRO A 121 -1.99 -2.20 6.38
C PRO A 121 -0.73 -1.89 5.59
N CYS A 122 -0.84 -1.33 4.39
CA CYS A 122 0.32 -0.83 3.66
C CYS A 122 0.88 0.44 4.35
N ASP A 123 0.02 1.37 4.76
CA ASP A 123 0.37 2.63 5.41
C ASP A 123 1.07 2.43 6.75
N PHE A 124 0.51 1.58 7.62
CA PHE A 124 1.08 1.42 8.97
C PHE A 124 2.25 0.43 9.04
N TRP A 125 2.51 -0.34 7.98
CA TRP A 125 3.62 -1.31 7.96
C TRP A 125 4.48 -1.23 6.70
N LEU A 126 3.97 -1.61 5.53
CA LEU A 126 4.80 -1.82 4.33
C LEU A 126 5.57 -0.55 3.95
N TRP A 127 4.90 0.59 3.88
CA TRP A 127 5.53 1.84 3.47
C TRP A 127 6.49 2.37 4.53
N GLY A 128 6.21 2.16 5.82
CA GLY A 128 7.14 2.45 6.91
C GLY A 128 8.41 1.60 6.82
N TYR A 129 8.25 0.28 6.72
CA TYR A 129 9.35 -0.68 6.56
C TYR A 129 10.23 -0.35 5.35
N LEU A 130 9.62 -0.16 4.18
CA LEU A 130 10.36 0.18 2.96
C LEU A 130 11.09 1.52 3.10
N LYS A 131 10.48 2.52 3.75
CA LYS A 131 11.12 3.81 3.95
C LYS A 131 12.37 3.69 4.82
N ASP A 132 12.29 2.93 5.91
CA ASP A 132 13.41 2.79 6.84
C ASP A 132 14.61 2.07 6.19
N ILE A 133 14.37 1.00 5.43
CA ILE A 133 15.44 0.20 4.83
C ILE A 133 15.98 0.81 3.52
N VAL A 134 15.12 1.34 2.64
CA VAL A 134 15.54 1.82 1.31
C VAL A 134 16.36 3.10 1.45
N TYR A 135 15.98 3.96 2.39
CA TYR A 135 16.66 5.22 2.68
C TYR A 135 17.71 5.11 3.80
N GLY A 136 18.02 3.89 4.27
CA GLY A 136 19.06 3.64 5.27
C GLY A 136 20.49 3.97 4.80
N GLY A 137 20.69 4.26 3.51
CA GLY A 137 21.96 4.73 2.95
C GLY A 137 21.75 5.61 1.71
N PRO A 138 22.82 6.28 1.21
CA PRO A 138 22.73 7.17 0.06
C PRO A 138 22.16 6.48 -1.18
N ILE A 139 21.34 7.18 -1.96
CA ILE A 139 20.74 6.68 -3.21
C ILE A 139 21.23 7.57 -4.35
N ALA A 140 21.89 6.98 -5.35
CA ALA A 140 22.54 7.72 -6.43
C ALA A 140 21.54 8.25 -7.47
N ASN A 141 20.52 7.45 -7.81
CA ASN A 141 19.53 7.79 -8.83
C ASN A 141 18.21 6.99 -8.68
N LEU A 142 17.23 7.31 -9.52
CA LEU A 142 15.90 6.71 -9.50
C LEU A 142 15.91 5.21 -9.85
N ALA A 143 16.82 4.75 -10.71
CA ALA A 143 16.92 3.33 -11.06
C ALA A 143 17.39 2.51 -9.85
N GLU A 144 18.36 3.03 -9.10
CA GLU A 144 18.81 2.42 -7.84
C GLU A 144 17.68 2.40 -6.80
N LEU A 145 16.93 3.49 -6.65
CA LEU A 145 15.78 3.55 -5.74
C LEU A 145 14.78 2.42 -6.03
N LYS A 146 14.36 2.28 -7.29
CA LYS A 146 13.43 1.21 -7.71
C LYS A 146 14.02 -0.18 -7.49
N ASN A 147 15.30 -0.38 -7.80
CA ASN A 147 15.96 -1.66 -7.59
C ASN A 147 15.96 -2.05 -6.10
N ARG A 148 16.27 -1.12 -5.20
CA ARG A 148 16.20 -1.35 -3.75
C ARG A 148 14.78 -1.71 -3.31
N ILE A 149 13.76 -0.96 -3.75
CA ILE A 149 12.35 -1.26 -3.45
C ILE A 149 12.00 -2.68 -3.90
N THR A 150 12.31 -3.04 -5.14
CA THR A 150 12.03 -4.38 -5.69
C THR A 150 12.74 -5.48 -4.94
N GLN A 151 14.03 -5.32 -4.64
CA GLN A 151 14.82 -6.31 -3.91
C GLN A 151 14.28 -6.53 -2.50
N HIS A 152 13.98 -5.45 -1.77
CA HIS A 152 13.44 -5.58 -0.42
C HIS A 152 12.04 -6.20 -0.40
N ILE A 153 11.17 -5.84 -1.35
CA ILE A 153 9.86 -6.48 -1.48
C ILE A 153 10.00 -7.99 -1.73
N HIS A 154 10.90 -8.39 -2.62
CA HIS A 154 11.15 -9.80 -2.92
C HIS A 154 11.67 -10.59 -1.70
N ASN A 155 12.39 -9.92 -0.80
CA ASN A 155 12.98 -10.54 0.38
C ASN A 155 12.02 -10.60 1.59
N ILE A 156 10.83 -9.99 1.52
CA ILE A 156 9.82 -10.11 2.57
C ILE A 156 9.31 -11.56 2.59
N THR A 157 9.43 -12.21 3.75
CA THR A 157 9.03 -13.60 3.89
C THR A 157 7.52 -13.77 4.09
N THR A 158 7.01 -14.95 3.73
CA THR A 158 5.62 -15.33 3.98
C THR A 158 5.27 -15.29 5.48
N GLU A 159 6.20 -15.64 6.37
CA GLU A 159 6.00 -15.56 7.82
C GLU A 159 5.76 -14.11 8.27
N THR A 160 6.52 -13.17 7.70
CA THR A 160 6.35 -11.74 7.96
C THR A 160 4.98 -11.25 7.49
N LEU A 161 4.57 -11.65 6.29
CA LEU A 161 3.27 -11.31 5.74
C LEU A 161 2.11 -11.84 6.59
N ARG A 162 2.18 -13.10 7.01
CA ARG A 162 1.17 -13.70 7.88
C ARG A 162 1.07 -12.94 9.20
N TYR A 163 2.19 -12.63 9.83
CA TYR A 163 2.23 -11.87 11.08
C TYR A 163 1.59 -10.49 10.93
N VAL A 164 1.88 -9.77 9.85
CA VAL A 164 1.31 -8.44 9.59
C VAL A 164 -0.19 -8.52 9.36
N VAL A 165 -0.66 -9.50 8.59
CA VAL A 165 -2.11 -9.69 8.37
C VAL A 165 -2.83 -10.05 9.66
N GLU A 166 -2.26 -10.91 10.50
CA GLU A 166 -2.79 -11.21 11.84
C GLU A 166 -2.85 -9.95 12.70
N HIS A 167 -1.80 -9.11 12.68
CA HIS A 167 -1.79 -7.82 13.36
C HIS A 167 -2.83 -6.83 12.83
N ALA A 168 -3.08 -6.81 11.52
CA ALA A 168 -4.14 -6.00 10.91
C ALA A 168 -5.53 -6.44 11.44
N VAL A 169 -5.78 -7.74 11.50
CA VAL A 169 -7.03 -8.29 12.06
C VAL A 169 -7.20 -7.91 13.53
N LEU A 170 -6.15 -8.01 14.34
CA LEU A 170 -6.17 -7.59 15.75
C LEU A 170 -6.49 -6.08 15.88
N ARG A 171 -5.89 -5.24 15.03
CA ARG A 171 -6.20 -3.80 14.99
C ARG A 171 -7.67 -3.56 14.68
N PHE A 172 -8.24 -4.27 13.71
CA PHE A 172 -9.67 -4.13 13.38
C PHE A 172 -10.58 -4.56 14.53
N GLN A 173 -10.23 -5.63 15.24
CA GLN A 173 -10.96 -6.08 16.43
C GLN A 173 -10.92 -5.03 17.55
N LEU A 174 -9.74 -4.47 17.85
CA LEU A 174 -9.58 -3.41 18.83
C LEU A 174 -10.33 -2.13 18.45
N ILE A 175 -10.32 -1.75 17.16
CA ILE A 175 -11.10 -0.60 16.67
C ILE A 175 -12.58 -0.82 16.92
N ARG A 176 -13.09 -2.02 16.63
CA ARG A 176 -14.49 -2.39 16.89
C ARG A 176 -14.83 -2.32 18.37
N GLU A 177 -13.99 -2.90 19.23
CA GLU A 177 -14.18 -2.92 20.69
C GLU A 177 -14.12 -1.51 21.29
N ASN A 178 -13.28 -0.64 20.73
CA ASN A 178 -13.15 0.75 21.16
C ASN A 178 -14.18 1.71 20.51
N GLY A 179 -15.29 1.18 20.00
CA GLY A 179 -16.35 1.98 19.38
C GLY A 179 -15.88 2.81 18.18
N GLY A 180 -14.83 2.36 17.50
CA GLY A 180 -14.28 3.02 16.32
C GLY A 180 -13.27 4.14 16.57
N LYS A 181 -12.80 4.33 17.80
CA LYS A 181 -11.80 5.35 18.18
C LYS A 181 -10.37 4.84 18.00
N HIS A 182 -9.41 5.77 18.01
CA HIS A 182 -7.96 5.52 18.01
C HIS A 182 -7.52 4.42 18.98
N ILE A 183 -6.66 3.51 18.54
CA ILE A 183 -6.26 2.30 19.28
C ILE A 183 -4.77 2.26 19.66
N GLU A 184 -3.99 3.28 19.31
CA GLU A 184 -2.54 3.33 19.51
C GLU A 184 -2.15 3.13 20.98
N HIS A 185 -3.00 3.59 21.89
CA HIS A 185 -2.83 3.39 23.33
C HIS A 185 -2.92 1.92 23.76
N PHE A 186 -3.70 1.08 23.07
CA PHE A 186 -3.75 -0.37 23.30
C PHE A 186 -2.53 -1.08 22.71
N LEU A 187 -2.01 -0.57 21.59
CA LEU A 187 -0.85 -1.15 20.90
C LEU A 187 0.48 -0.85 21.63
N SER A 188 0.52 0.20 22.46
CA SER A 188 1.72 0.62 23.19
C SER A 188 2.26 -0.39 24.22
N LYS A 189 1.47 -1.43 24.58
CA LYS A 189 1.86 -2.50 25.52
C LYS A 189 2.47 -3.73 24.84
N SER A 190 2.45 -3.78 23.52
CA SER A 190 3.06 -4.82 22.72
C SER A 190 3.85 -4.15 21.61
N LYS A 191 5.00 -3.53 21.97
CA LYS A 191 6.07 -3.44 20.97
C LYS A 191 6.40 -4.89 20.60
N PRO A 192 6.19 -5.35 19.36
CA PRO A 192 7.08 -6.39 18.89
C PRO A 192 8.47 -5.77 19.03
N THR A 193 9.34 -6.47 19.76
CA THR A 193 10.78 -6.28 19.64
C THR A 193 11.09 -6.00 18.17
N SER A 194 11.63 -4.82 17.96
CA SER A 194 12.21 -4.35 16.71
C SER A 194 12.62 -5.49 15.78
N PHE A 195 12.00 -5.55 14.61
CA PHE A 195 12.71 -6.08 13.46
C PHE A 195 13.61 -4.94 12.99
N TYR A 196 14.85 -4.92 13.51
CA TYR A 196 15.98 -4.25 12.88
C TYR A 196 16.55 -5.21 11.83
#